data_AF-A0A914NMN8-F1
#
_entry.id   AF-A0A914NMN8-F1
#
_cell.length_a   1.000
_cell.length_b   1.000
_cell.length_c   1.000
_cell.angle_alpha   90.00
_cell.angle_beta   90.00
_cell.angle_gamma   90.00
#
_symmetry.space_group_name_H-M   'P 1'
#
loop_
_entity.id
_entity.type
_entity.pdbx_description
1 polymer ?
#
loop_
_entity_poly.entity_id
_entity_poly.type
_entity_poly.pdbx_seq_one_letter_code
_entity_poly.pdbx_strand_id
1 'polypeptide(L)'
;MEGHPFPKVEYKGKQVIPFYGRNHPFSNFFPSPVNVWGIQFTCSEQAYAFSKAWFVGDEMSKRKIMLEIHPHNIKKCSRTIK
;
A
#
# COMPACT_ATOMS: atom_id res chain seq x y z
N MET A 1 -9.19 -29.93 2.93
CA MET A 1 -8.01 -29.32 3.60
C MET A 1 -7.73 -28.01 2.89
N GLU A 2 -8.26 -26.90 3.41
CA GLU A 2 -7.95 -25.58 2.86
C GLU A 2 -6.51 -25.21 3.21
N GLY A 3 -5.62 -25.31 2.22
CA GLY A 3 -4.25 -24.86 2.36
C GLY A 3 -4.24 -23.34 2.54
N HIS A 4 -3.51 -22.86 3.55
CA HIS A 4 -3.25 -21.43 3.70
C HIS A 4 -2.61 -20.93 2.40
N PRO A 5 -3.07 -19.83 1.79
CA PRO A 5 -2.63 -19.41 0.44
C PRO A 5 -1.16 -18.98 0.36
N PHE A 6 -0.43 -18.97 1.48
CA PHE A 6 0.94 -18.46 1.57
C PHE A 6 1.85 -19.48 2.27
N PRO A 7 3.09 -19.66 1.76
CA PRO A 7 4.03 -20.62 2.31
C PRO A 7 4.39 -20.25 3.75
N LYS A 8 4.43 -21.25 4.62
CA LYS A 8 4.93 -21.14 6.00
C LYS A 8 6.28 -21.84 6.06
N VAL A 9 7.27 -21.19 6.64
CA VAL A 9 8.62 -21.74 6.83
C VAL A 9 8.99 -21.69 8.31
N GLU A 10 9.90 -22.55 8.73
CA GLU A 10 10.48 -22.46 10.07
C GLU A 10 11.77 -21.63 10.03
N TYR A 11 11.91 -20.70 10.98
CA TYR A 11 13.12 -19.92 11.17
C TYR A 11 13.39 -19.76 12.67
N LYS A 12 14.51 -20.31 13.14
CA LYS A 12 14.92 -20.27 14.57
C LYS A 12 13.82 -20.78 15.52
N GLY A 13 13.19 -21.92 15.19
CA GLY A 13 12.12 -22.51 16.00
C GLY A 13 10.79 -21.74 15.99
N LYS A 14 10.62 -20.77 15.08
CA LYS A 14 9.39 -20.00 14.91
C LYS A 14 8.82 -20.21 13.51
N GLN A 15 7.49 -20.24 13.42
CA GLN A 15 6.79 -20.21 12.13
C GLN A 15 6.84 -18.79 11.55
N VAL A 16 7.30 -18.68 10.31
CA VAL A 16 7.42 -17.43 9.57
C VAL A 16 6.66 -17.52 8.26
N ILE A 17 6.05 -16.41 7.86
CA ILE A 17 5.36 -16.27 6.58
C ILE A 17 6.16 -15.26 5.75
N PRO A 18 7.09 -15.72 4.88
CA PRO A 18 7.78 -14.82 3.98
C PRO A 18 6.78 -14.28 2.95
N PHE A 19 6.81 -12.97 2.72
CA PHE A 19 5.99 -12.34 1.71
C PHE A 19 6.79 -11.30 0.93
N TYR A 20 6.44 -11.14 -0.34
CA TYR A 20 7.01 -10.13 -1.22
C TYR A 20 5.97 -9.65 -2.23
N GLY A 21 6.04 -8.37 -2.59
CA GLY A 21 5.17 -7.77 -3.60
C GLY A 21 3.77 -7.39 -3.07
N ARG A 22 2.88 -7.01 -3.99
CA ARG A 22 1.53 -6.49 -3.70
C ARG A 22 0.45 -7.55 -3.55
N ASN A 23 0.74 -8.82 -3.84
CA ASN A 23 -0.29 -9.87 -3.86
C ASN A 23 -0.48 -10.55 -2.49
N HIS A 24 0.27 -10.13 -1.47
CA HIS A 24 0.16 -10.65 -0.11
C HIS A 24 -0.50 -9.61 0.82
N PRO A 25 -1.46 -9.99 1.69
CA PRO A 25 -2.21 -9.06 2.54
C PRO A 25 -1.35 -8.26 3.53
N PHE A 26 -0.16 -8.76 3.86
CA PHE A 26 0.82 -8.03 4.69
C PHE A 26 1.56 -6.90 3.95
N SER A 27 1.32 -6.74 2.65
CA SER A 27 1.84 -5.62 1.87
C SER A 27 0.92 -4.41 1.97
N ASN A 28 1.47 -3.21 2.19
CA ASN A 28 0.68 -1.97 2.15
C ASN A 28 0.16 -1.63 0.74
N PHE A 29 0.69 -2.28 -0.29
CA PHE A 29 0.21 -2.18 -1.66
C PHE A 29 -0.81 -3.27 -2.01
N PHE A 30 -1.19 -4.12 -1.06
CA PHE A 30 -2.23 -5.08 -1.26
C PHE A 30 -3.54 -4.38 -1.63
N PRO A 31 -4.24 -4.81 -2.70
CA PRO A 31 -5.46 -4.17 -3.17
C PRO A 31 -6.63 -4.46 -2.22
N SER A 32 -6.60 -3.84 -1.05
CA SER A 32 -7.65 -3.83 -0.05
C SER A 32 -8.15 -2.38 0.06
N PRO A 33 -9.32 -2.07 -0.51
CA PRO A 33 -9.84 -0.72 -0.45
C PRO A 33 -10.01 -0.24 0.99
N VAL A 34 -9.56 0.98 1.28
CA VAL A 34 -9.67 1.60 2.61
C VAL A 34 -10.40 2.93 2.49
N ASN A 35 -11.22 3.26 3.48
CA ASN A 35 -11.87 4.56 3.59
C ASN A 35 -11.20 5.37 4.69
N VAL A 36 -10.66 6.53 4.34
CA VAL A 36 -10.02 7.45 5.28
C VAL A 36 -10.56 8.85 5.03
N TRP A 37 -11.13 9.49 6.06
CA TRP A 37 -11.79 10.81 5.97
C TRP A 37 -12.87 10.90 4.88
N GLY A 38 -13.61 9.81 4.65
CA GLY A 38 -14.65 9.75 3.62
C GLY A 38 -14.13 9.57 2.20
N ILE A 39 -12.80 9.49 2.00
CA ILE A 39 -12.17 9.24 0.70
C ILE A 39 -11.84 7.75 0.58
N GLN A 40 -12.24 7.13 -0.52
CA GLN A 40 -11.93 5.74 -0.83
C GLN A 40 -10.60 5.63 -1.57
N PHE A 41 -9.70 4.80 -1.04
CA PHE A 41 -8.40 4.49 -1.64
C PHE A 41 -8.33 3.01 -1.98
N THR A 42 -7.50 2.65 -2.96
CA THR A 42 -7.33 1.27 -3.44
C THR A 42 -6.52 0.40 -2.48
N CYS A 43 -5.62 1.02 -1.70
CA CYS A 43 -4.76 0.37 -0.72
C CYS A 43 -4.27 1.38 0.33
N SER A 44 -3.69 0.88 1.42
CA SER A 44 -3.19 1.72 2.52
C SER A 44 -2.04 2.63 2.10
N GLU A 45 -1.15 2.20 1.20
CA GLU A 45 -0.07 3.08 0.73
C GLU A 45 -0.60 4.28 -0.07
N GLN A 46 -1.65 4.09 -0.89
CA GLN A 46 -2.25 5.21 -1.64
C GLN A 46 -2.83 6.25 -0.67
N ALA A 47 -3.54 5.79 0.37
CA ALA A 47 -4.05 6.66 1.42
C ALA A 47 -2.91 7.42 2.13
N TYR A 48 -1.83 6.73 2.49
CA TYR A 48 -0.66 7.35 3.12
C TYR A 48 -0.01 8.41 2.24
N ALA A 49 0.24 8.10 0.96
CA ALA A 49 0.86 9.03 0.02
C ALA A 49 -0.03 10.27 -0.21
N PHE A 50 -1.35 10.08 -0.35
CA PHE A 50 -2.30 11.18 -0.46
C PHE A 50 -2.29 12.07 0.79
N SER A 51 -2.30 11.43 1.97
CA SER A 51 -2.27 12.14 3.26
C SER A 51 -1.05 13.04 3.38
N LYS A 52 0.12 12.57 2.96
CA LYS A 52 1.33 13.39 2.92
C LYS A 52 1.17 14.63 2.03
N ALA A 53 0.68 14.45 0.81
CA ALA A 53 0.51 15.54 -0.14
C ALA A 53 -0.54 16.55 0.34
N TRP A 54 -1.60 16.07 1.00
CA TRP A 54 -2.57 16.92 1.67
C TRP A 54 -1.95 17.73 2.79
N PHE A 55 -1.18 17.10 3.67
CA PHE A 55 -0.59 17.79 4.82
C PHE A 55 0.29 18.99 4.42
N VAL A 56 0.98 18.91 3.28
CA VAL A 56 1.85 19.98 2.77
C VAL A 56 1.18 20.90 1.74
N GLY A 57 -0.08 20.64 1.38
CA GLY A 57 -0.81 21.44 0.38
C GLY A 57 -0.41 21.21 -1.08
N ASP A 58 0.25 20.09 -1.41
CA ASP A 58 0.63 19.74 -2.80
C ASP A 58 -0.55 19.10 -3.55
N GLU A 59 -1.43 19.95 -4.06
CA GLU A 59 -2.63 19.54 -4.81
C GLU A 59 -2.31 18.76 -6.10
N MET A 60 -1.17 19.03 -6.74
CA MET A 60 -0.77 18.31 -7.95
C MET A 60 -0.39 16.87 -7.63
N SER A 61 0.36 16.66 -6.54
CA SER A 61 0.73 15.31 -6.09
C SER A 61 -0.49 14.55 -5.58
N LYS A 62 -1.41 15.19 -4.83
CA LYS A 62 -2.68 14.56 -4.41
C LYS A 62 -3.44 13.97 -5.59
N ARG A 63 -3.66 14.77 -6.65
CA ARG A 63 -4.39 14.34 -7.84
C ARG A 63 -3.69 13.18 -8.56
N LYS A 64 -2.36 13.27 -8.73
CA LYS A 64 -1.57 12.18 -9.34
C LYS A 64 -1.68 10.88 -8.55
N ILE A 65 -1.59 10.95 -7.22
CA ILE A 65 -1.68 9.78 -6.33
C ILE A 65 -3.07 9.14 -6.40
N MET A 66 -4.14 9.94 -6.43
CA MET A 66 -5.51 9.42 -6.53
C MET A 66 -5.80 8.68 -7.84
N LEU A 67 -5.20 9.12 -8.94
CA LEU A 67 -5.41 8.51 -10.26
C LEU A 67 -4.50 7.30 -10.52
N GLU A 68 -3.52 7.03 -9.65
CA GLU A 68 -2.52 6.00 -9.86
C GLU A 68 -2.89 4.68 -9.19
N ILE A 69 -2.68 3.57 -9.91
CA ILE A 69 -3.00 2.20 -9.48
C ILE A 69 -1.75 1.31 -9.35
N HIS A 70 -0.62 1.74 -9.93
CA HIS A 70 0.62 1.00 -9.92
C HIS A 70 1.47 1.37 -8.68
N PRO A 71 1.84 0.40 -7.83
CA PRO A 71 2.61 0.63 -6.60
C PRO A 71 3.86 1.48 -6.78
N HIS A 72 4.62 1.17 -7.84
CA HIS A 72 5.86 1.87 -8.17
C HIS A 72 5.64 3.36 -8.38
N ASN A 73 4.57 3.73 -9.09
CA ASN A 73 4.28 5.11 -9.43
C ASN A 73 3.70 5.89 -8.24
N ILE A 74 2.87 5.25 -7.41
CA ILE A 74 2.42 5.84 -6.13
C ILE A 74 3.64 6.18 -5.26
N LYS A 75 4.59 5.23 -5.14
CA LYS A 75 5.83 5.45 -4.37
C LYS A 75 6.68 6.56 -4.96
N LYS A 76 6.82 6.61 -6.30
CA LYS A 76 7.56 7.65 -7.00
C LYS A 76 6.96 9.02 -6.76
N CYS A 77 5.64 9.17 -6.91
CA CYS A 77 4.95 10.43 -6.63
C CYS A 77 5.10 10.84 -5.15
N SER A 78 4.98 9.89 -4.23
CA SER A 78 5.13 10.16 -2.79
C SER A 78 6.53 10.70 -2.43
N ARG A 79 7.58 10.29 -3.14
CA ARG A 79 8.95 10.77 -2.93
C ARG A 79 9.23 12.17 -3.47
N THR A 80 8.36 12.67 -4.35
CA THR A 80 8.52 14.00 -4.99
C THR A 80 7.60 15.07 -4.41
N ILE A 81 6.78 14.73 -3.41
CA ILE A 81 5.96 15.69 -2.66
C ILE A 81 6.91 16.72 -2.02
N LYS A 82 6.62 18.00 -2.25
CA LYS A 82 7.40 19.13 -1.74
C LYS A 82 6.77 19.72 -0.48
#